data_AF-A0A527GVA0-F1
#
_entry.id   AF-A0A527GVA0-F1
#
_cell.length_a   1.000
_cell.length_b   1.000
_cell.length_c   1.000
_cell.angle_alpha   90.00
_cell.angle_beta   90.00
_cell.angle_gamma   90.00
#
_symmetry.space_group_name_H-M   'P 1'
#
loop_
_entity.id
_entity.type
_entity.pdbx_description
1 polymer ?
#
loop_
_entity_poly.entity_id
_entity_poly.type
_entity_poly.pdbx_seq_one_letter_code
_entity_poly.pdbx_strand_id
1 'polypeptide(L)' 'IINKPRFEVEPFIRDQRLRVILAKTPPTPVQFAAVYPHKKLQDPKVRLLLDFMADRCQRLIKDILAGR' A
#
# COMPACT_ATOMS: atom_id res chain seq x y z
N ILE A 1 6.07 -1.33 -16.84
CA ILE A 1 5.94 -1.81 -15.44
C ILE A 1 4.52 -2.32 -15.27
N ILE A 2 4.34 -3.58 -14.91
CA ILE A 2 3.03 -4.22 -14.69
C ILE A 2 3.06 -4.83 -13.27
N ASN A 3 1.93 -4.84 -12.56
CA ASN A 3 1.79 -5.37 -11.18
C ASN A 3 2.60 -4.64 -10.10
N LYS A 4 3.02 -3.39 -10.35
CA LYS A 4 3.53 -2.52 -9.28
C LYS A 4 2.36 -1.77 -8.63
N PRO A 5 2.29 -1.72 -7.29
CA PRO A 5 1.22 -1.01 -6.62
C PRO A 5 1.26 0.49 -6.94
N ARG A 6 0.08 1.10 -6.99
CA ARG A 6 -0.10 2.47 -7.45
C ARG A 6 0.67 3.50 -6.61
N PHE A 7 0.66 3.32 -5.28
CA PHE A 7 1.32 4.26 -4.36
C PHE A 7 2.83 4.40 -4.61
N GLU A 8 3.50 3.39 -5.16
CA GLU A 8 4.94 3.47 -5.41
C GLU A 8 5.26 4.17 -6.72
N VAL A 9 4.38 4.05 -7.72
CA VAL A 9 4.56 4.68 -9.03
C VAL A 9 3.95 6.07 -9.11
N GLU A 10 3.05 6.43 -8.19
CA GLU A 10 2.34 7.71 -8.18
C GLU A 10 3.28 8.93 -8.23
N PRO A 11 4.40 8.99 -7.47
CA PRO A 11 5.32 10.13 -7.55
C PRO A 11 5.91 10.32 -8.95
N PHE A 12 6.31 9.22 -9.60
CA PHE A 12 6.89 9.27 -10.94
C PHE A 12 5.87 9.59 -12.03
N ILE A 13 4.60 9.22 -11.82
CA ILE A 13 3.50 9.60 -12.71
C ILE A 13 3.21 11.09 -12.57
N ARG A 14 3.24 11.62 -11.34
CA ARG A 14 3.10 13.05 -11.04
C ARG A 14 4.23 13.88 -11.67
N ASP A 15 5.46 13.39 -11.57
CA ASP A 15 6.64 14.00 -12.19
C ASP A 15 6.69 13.84 -13.72
N GLN A 16 5.64 13.26 -14.33
CA GLN A 16 5.56 12.98 -15.77
C GLN A 16 6.66 12.06 -16.32
N ARG A 17 7.41 11.39 -15.44
CA ARG A 17 8.43 10.39 -15.80
C ARG A 17 7.80 9.07 -16.23
N LEU A 18 6.60 8.77 -15.72
CA LEU A 18 5.80 7.62 -16.09
C LEU A 18 4.42 8.05 -16.60
N ARG A 19 3.88 7.33 -17.58
CA ARG A 19 2.53 7.53 -18.12
C ARG A 19 1.72 6.26 -18.03
N VAL A 20 0.47 6.39 -17.60
CA VAL A 20 -0.49 5.28 -17.57
C VAL A 20 -0.90 4.93 -18.99
N ILE A 21 -0.77 3.67 -19.34
CA ILE A 21 -1.26 3.08 -20.59
C ILE A 21 -2.38 2.09 -20.28
N LEU A 22 -3.23 1.79 -21.26
CA LEU A 22 -4.32 0.80 -21.15
C LEU A 22 -5.27 1.04 -19.96
N ALA A 23 -5.68 2.29 -19.75
CA ALA A 23 -6.53 2.68 -18.62
C ALA A 23 -7.88 1.94 -18.54
N LYS A 24 -8.35 1.35 -19.65
CA LYS A 24 -9.59 0.56 -19.72
C LYS A 24 -9.44 -0.86 -19.15
N THR A 25 -8.22 -1.35 -18.99
CA THR A 25 -7.91 -2.70 -18.50
C THR A 25 -6.84 -2.62 -17.42
N PRO A 26 -7.19 -2.11 -16.21
CA PRO A 26 -6.23 -2.00 -15.12
C PRO A 26 -5.84 -3.37 -14.55
N PRO A 27 -4.67 -3.49 -13.90
CA PRO A 27 -4.31 -4.68 -13.13
C PRO A 27 -5.29 -4.92 -11.97
N THR A 28 -5.47 -6.18 -11.59
CA THR A 28 -6.32 -6.59 -10.47
C THR A 28 -5.82 -5.96 -9.16
N PRO A 29 -6.71 -5.41 -8.30
CA PRO A 29 -6.34 -4.92 -6.99
C PRO A 29 -5.69 -6.01 -6.13
N VAL A 30 -4.60 -5.67 -5.46
CA VAL A 30 -3.88 -6.57 -4.53
C VAL A 30 -4.04 -6.09 -3.09
N GLN A 31 -4.15 -7.05 -2.16
CA GLN A 31 -4.21 -6.74 -0.73
C GLN A 31 -2.82 -6.56 -0.15
N PHE A 32 -2.64 -5.54 0.69
CA PHE A 32 -1.45 -5.34 1.48
C PHE A 32 -1.73 -5.79 2.91
N ALA A 33 -1.10 -6.88 3.35
CA ALA A 33 -1.39 -7.53 4.63
C ALA A 33 -0.11 -7.77 5.44
N ALA A 34 -0.20 -7.55 6.75
CA ALA A 34 0.81 -7.98 7.70
C ALA A 34 0.54 -9.45 8.08
N VAL A 35 1.54 -10.32 7.89
CA VAL A 35 1.43 -11.75 8.17
C VAL A 35 2.12 -12.05 9.49
N TYR A 36 1.42 -12.75 10.38
CA TYR A 36 1.90 -13.10 11.71
C TYR A 36 1.37 -14.48 12.14
N PRO A 37 2.02 -15.13 13.14
CA PRO A 37 1.55 -16.40 13.68
C PRO A 37 0.14 -16.32 14.26
N HIS A 38 -0.52 -17.47 14.38
CA HIS A 38 -1.87 -17.59 14.89
C HIS A 38 -2.08 -16.80 16.20
N LYS A 39 -3.26 -16.19 16.37
CA LYS A 39 -3.59 -15.25 17.47
C LYS A 39 -3.22 -15.71 18.88
N LYS A 40 -3.20 -17.02 19.14
CA LYS A 40 -2.81 -17.60 20.44
C LYS A 40 -1.33 -17.39 20.80
N LEU A 41 -0.47 -17.08 19.82
CA LEU A 41 0.97 -16.87 19.99
C LEU A 41 1.39 -15.41 19.79
N GLN A 42 0.42 -14.48 19.72
CA GLN A 42 0.74 -13.07 19.57
C GLN A 42 1.02 -12.45 20.92
N ASP A 43 2.27 -12.02 21.10
CA ASP A 43 2.63 -11.16 22.21
C ASP A 43 1.81 -9.84 22.12
N PRO A 44 1.26 -9.33 23.23
CA PRO A 44 0.52 -8.07 23.24
C PRO A 44 1.25 -6.88 22.60
N LYS A 45 2.59 -6.85 22.67
CA LYS A 45 3.42 -5.81 22.04
C LYS A 45 3.37 -5.88 20.51
N VAL A 46 3.38 -7.09 19.94
CA VAL A 46 3.29 -7.28 18.49
C VAL A 46 1.93 -6.81 17.99
N ARG A 47 0.85 -7.11 18.72
CA ARG A 47 -0.49 -6.62 18.39
C ARG A 47 -0.55 -5.09 18.35
N LEU A 48 -0.05 -4.42 19.40
CA LEU A 48 0.00 -2.96 19.46
C LEU A 48 0.81 -2.36 18.31
N LEU A 49 1.95 -2.96 17.97
CA LEU A 49 2.76 -2.54 16.83
C LEU A 49 2.00 -2.68 15.52
N LEU A 50 1.33 -3.82 15.30
CA LEU A 50 0.56 -4.07 14.08
C LEU A 50 -0.58 -3.07 13.92
N ASP A 51 -1.33 -2.79 14.98
CA ASP A 51 -2.42 -1.81 14.97
C ASP A 51 -1.89 -0.41 14.62
N PHE A 52 -0.78 -0.02 15.25
CA PHE A 52 -0.10 1.25 14.99
C PHE A 52 0.43 1.36 13.55
N MET A 53 1.07 0.29 13.05
CA MET A 53 1.63 0.25 11.71
C MET A 53 0.52 0.24 10.64
N ALA A 54 -0.54 -0.53 10.85
CA ALA A 54 -1.66 -0.62 9.91
C ALA A 54 -2.31 0.76 9.68
N ASP A 55 -2.63 1.47 10.76
CA ASP A 55 -3.21 2.81 10.70
C ASP A 55 -2.27 3.80 9.99
N ARG A 56 -0.98 3.81 10.31
CA ARG A 56 0.00 4.68 9.65
C ARG A 56 0.19 4.36 8.18
N CYS A 57 0.32 3.08 7.82
CA CYS A 57 0.45 2.65 6.43
C CYS A 57 -0.77 3.08 5.61
N GLN A 58 -1.98 2.92 6.16
CA GLN A 58 -3.20 3.37 5.49
C GLN A 58 -3.19 4.89 5.23
N ARG A 59 -2.79 5.69 6.22
CA ARG A 59 -2.68 7.15 6.07
C ARG A 59 -1.66 7.54 5.00
N LEU A 60 -0.44 7.00 5.09
CA LEU A 60 0.63 7.29 4.14
C LEU A 60 0.27 6.91 2.71
N ILE A 61 -0.31 5.74 2.50
CA ILE A 61 -0.77 5.31 1.17
C ILE A 61 -1.85 6.26 0.65
N LYS A 62 -2.80 6.66 1.51
CA LYS A 62 -3.84 7.62 1.15
C LYS A 62 -3.27 8.98 0.76
N ASP A 63 -2.30 9.49 1.51
CA ASP A 63 -1.67 10.80 1.23
C ASP A 63 -0.91 10.78 -0.10
N ILE A 64 -0.11 9.73 -0.35
CA ILE A 64 0.62 9.55 -1.61
C ILE A 64 -0.33 9.53 -2.80
N LEU A 65 -1.43 8.77 -2.69
CA LEU A 65 -2.47 8.69 -3.74
C LEU A 65 -3.26 10.00 -3.86
N ALA A 66 -3.38 10.79 -2.80
CA ALA A 66 -4.12 12.05 -2.78
C ALA A 66 -3.32 13.24 -3.33
N GLY A 67 -2.05 13.07 -3.67
CA GLY A 67 -1.25 14.19 -4.19
C GLY A 67 -0.45 14.96 -3.15
N ARG A 68 -0.51 14.59 -1.86
CA ARG A 68 0.14 15.32 -0.77
C ARG A 68 1.54 14.80 -0.47
#